data_AF-A0A7U2EY14-F1
#
_entry.id   AF-A0A7U2EY14-F1
#
_cell.length_a   1.000
_cell.length_b   1.000
_cell.length_c   1.000
_cell.angle_alpha   90.00
_cell.angle_beta   90.00
_cell.angle_gamma   90.00
#
_symmetry.space_group_name_H-M   'P 1'
#
loop_
_entity.id
_entity.type
_entity.pdbx_description
1 polymer ?
#
loop_
_entity_poly.entity_id
_entity_poly.type
_entity_poly.pdbx_seq_one_letter_code
_entity_poly.pdbx_strand_id
1 'polypeptide(L)'
;MTDTNTKHCAMCTNLSMNNCTGCGAIRYCSNVCQKADWTVHKLLCSSFAAGFKDIQRPSPVHYRGIFFAEDEEKPRIVWVHIRRGLDGEFQVNILPILANPVGMQVRKEVEISVLLKRPLDKVILTAFRDRIQETHGQPPKSLEKIDKELGEIMRGPMLSYGIEYVNDKPDKPADLDLEDLRHLVDNFRIKYDNTVRAYYGEISSQGSRCVRVSCVGDQIVFGAPEFEAITTHTGLFTPTNATVIYPVAKALGLKLILAKSPSALSWRGRRFDGKLASGAPHFNLLVS
;
A
#
# COMPACT_ATOMS: atom_id res chain seq x y z
N MET A 1 25.36 -21.88 -11.42
CA MET A 1 25.19 -20.59 -12.13
C MET A 1 23.73 -20.20 -11.96
N THR A 2 23.40 -19.40 -10.95
CA THR A 2 22.07 -18.84 -10.76
C THR A 2 21.95 -17.64 -11.70
N ASP A 3 20.99 -17.70 -12.63
CA ASP A 3 20.73 -16.61 -13.56
C ASP A 3 20.29 -15.37 -12.77
N THR A 4 21.16 -14.38 -12.66
CA THR A 4 21.04 -13.20 -11.79
C THR A 4 20.10 -12.12 -12.34
N ASN A 5 19.31 -12.40 -13.39
CA ASN A 5 18.50 -11.37 -14.06
C ASN A 5 16.99 -11.64 -14.07
N THR A 6 16.49 -12.66 -13.39
CA THR A 6 15.04 -12.90 -13.27
C THR A 6 14.42 -11.92 -12.27
N LYS A 7 13.99 -10.75 -12.76
CA LYS A 7 13.19 -9.79 -11.97
C LYS A 7 11.71 -10.19 -12.02
N HIS A 8 11.04 -10.04 -10.89
CA HIS A 8 9.63 -10.37 -10.74
C HIS A 8 8.72 -9.24 -11.25
N CYS A 9 7.46 -9.55 -11.49
CA CYS A 9 6.42 -8.56 -11.73
C CYS A 9 6.24 -7.65 -10.52
N ALA A 10 5.98 -6.36 -10.74
CA ALA A 10 5.66 -5.40 -9.67
C ALA A 10 4.24 -5.60 -9.08
N MET A 11 3.39 -6.38 -9.75
CA MET A 11 1.98 -6.54 -9.40
C MET A 11 1.58 -7.91 -8.86
N CYS A 12 2.41 -8.93 -9.09
CA CYS A 12 2.17 -10.31 -8.66
C CYS A 12 3.48 -11.07 -8.46
N THR A 13 3.38 -12.35 -8.09
CA THR A 13 4.50 -13.26 -7.80
C THR A 13 5.16 -13.85 -9.05
N ASN A 14 4.57 -13.67 -10.24
CA ASN A 14 5.15 -14.19 -11.48
C ASN A 14 6.42 -13.42 -11.88
N LEU A 15 7.30 -14.09 -12.63
CA LEU A 15 8.42 -13.44 -13.31
C LEU A 15 7.92 -12.39 -14.30
N SER A 16 8.66 -11.28 -14.41
CA SER A 16 8.37 -10.26 -15.40
C SER A 16 8.83 -10.70 -16.79
N MET A 17 8.09 -10.29 -17.81
CA MET A 17 8.47 -10.52 -19.22
C MET A 17 8.71 -9.20 -19.96
N ASN A 18 8.14 -8.10 -19.47
CA ASN A 18 8.16 -6.82 -20.15
C ASN A 18 8.45 -5.68 -19.17
N ASN A 19 9.26 -4.72 -19.63
CA ASN A 19 9.39 -3.42 -18.97
C ASN A 19 8.29 -2.48 -19.47
N CYS A 20 7.90 -1.50 -18.66
CA CYS A 20 7.09 -0.40 -19.18
C CYS A 20 7.86 0.31 -20.30
N THR A 21 7.27 0.42 -21.49
CA THR A 21 7.89 1.04 -22.67
C THR A 21 8.07 2.55 -22.53
N GLY A 22 7.33 3.21 -21.64
CA GLY A 22 7.47 4.64 -21.36
C GLY A 22 8.69 4.97 -20.49
N CYS A 23 8.69 4.49 -19.24
CA CYS A 23 9.75 4.85 -18.29
C CYS A 23 10.93 3.87 -18.26
N GLY A 24 10.72 2.60 -18.62
CA GLY A 24 11.69 1.51 -18.48
C GLY A 24 11.99 1.09 -17.03
N ALA A 25 11.30 1.65 -16.04
CA ALA A 25 11.67 1.61 -14.62
C ALA A 25 10.77 0.72 -13.75
N ILE A 26 9.93 -0.09 -14.36
CA ILE A 26 9.05 -1.06 -13.69
C ILE A 26 8.72 -2.18 -14.68
N ARG A 27 8.53 -3.39 -14.15
CA ARG A 27 8.33 -4.59 -14.97
C ARG A 27 7.03 -5.31 -14.63
N TYR A 28 6.43 -5.92 -15.64
CA TYR A 28 5.18 -6.66 -15.53
C TYR A 28 5.28 -8.01 -16.24
N CYS A 29 4.55 -9.00 -15.74
CA CYS A 29 4.39 -10.28 -16.43
C CYS A 29 3.40 -10.19 -17.59
N SER A 30 2.50 -9.19 -17.62
CA SER A 30 1.45 -9.07 -18.64
C SER A 30 0.86 -7.66 -18.71
N ASN A 31 0.16 -7.37 -19.81
CA ASN A 31 -0.63 -6.15 -19.98
C ASN A 31 -1.76 -6.02 -18.95
N VAL A 32 -2.26 -7.14 -18.40
CA VAL A 32 -3.26 -7.12 -17.33
C VAL A 32 -2.67 -6.52 -16.06
N CYS A 33 -1.47 -6.94 -15.66
CA CYS A 33 -0.77 -6.36 -14.52
C CYS A 33 -0.42 -4.89 -14.75
N GLN A 34 0.08 -4.54 -15.94
CA GLN A 34 0.38 -3.13 -16.26
C GLN A 34 -0.86 -2.24 -16.20
N LYS A 35 -1.99 -2.68 -16.78
CA LYS A 35 -3.26 -1.93 -16.73
C LYS A 35 -3.80 -1.79 -15.30
N ALA A 36 -3.68 -2.84 -14.49
CA ALA A 36 -4.08 -2.80 -13.08
C ALA A 36 -3.26 -1.79 -12.26
N ASP A 37 -2.00 -1.57 -12.63
CA ASP A 37 -1.14 -0.59 -11.97
C ASP A 37 -1.30 0.84 -12.49
N TRP A 38 -1.91 1.01 -13.67
CA TRP A 38 -1.89 2.25 -14.43
C TRP A 38 -2.38 3.47 -13.64
N THR A 39 -3.35 3.30 -12.74
CA THR A 39 -3.87 4.41 -11.91
C THR A 39 -2.81 5.06 -11.04
N VAL A 40 -1.85 4.27 -10.54
CA VAL A 40 -0.71 4.72 -9.73
C VAL A 40 0.48 5.04 -10.64
N HIS A 41 0.85 4.10 -11.50
CA HIS A 41 2.02 4.21 -12.37
C HIS A 41 2.03 5.48 -13.23
N LYS A 42 0.89 5.85 -13.83
CA LYS A 42 0.79 7.01 -14.73
C LYS A 42 1.16 8.33 -14.08
N LEU A 43 1.10 8.42 -12.74
CA LEU A 43 1.37 9.64 -12.00
C LEU A 43 2.82 10.08 -12.14
N LEU A 44 3.76 9.13 -12.24
CA LEU A 44 5.20 9.38 -12.34
C LEU A 44 5.85 8.86 -13.63
N CYS A 45 5.16 8.04 -14.43
CA CYS A 45 5.77 7.40 -15.60
C CYS A 45 6.42 8.39 -16.57
N SER A 46 5.68 9.42 -16.99
CA SER A 46 6.20 10.40 -17.95
C SER A 46 7.29 11.29 -17.35
N SER A 47 7.16 11.71 -16.09
CA SER A 47 8.16 12.57 -15.45
C SER A 47 9.47 11.81 -15.20
N PHE A 48 9.37 10.54 -14.77
CA PHE A 48 10.54 9.66 -14.63
C PHE A 48 11.28 9.51 -15.95
N ALA A 49 10.54 9.23 -17.03
CA ALA A 49 11.12 9.05 -18.36
C ALA A 49 11.87 10.30 -18.84
N ALA A 50 11.33 11.49 -18.56
CA ALA A 50 11.83 12.75 -19.06
C ALA A 50 13.05 13.30 -18.30
N GLY A 51 13.13 13.12 -16.97
CA GLY A 51 14.04 13.93 -16.14
C GLY A 51 14.80 13.23 -15.03
N PHE A 52 14.63 11.92 -14.85
CA PHE A 52 15.20 11.19 -13.69
C PHE A 52 16.02 9.96 -14.09
N LYS A 53 16.78 10.09 -15.20
CA LYS A 53 17.87 9.18 -15.53
C LYS A 53 19.13 9.63 -14.81
N ASP A 54 20.14 8.76 -14.74
CA ASP A 54 21.38 9.05 -14.02
C ASP A 54 22.15 10.25 -14.57
N ILE A 55 22.00 10.57 -15.87
CA ILE A 55 22.62 11.74 -16.49
C ILE A 55 22.11 13.07 -15.91
N GLN A 56 20.89 13.09 -15.34
CA GLN A 56 20.35 14.28 -14.66
C GLN A 56 20.66 14.32 -13.16
N ARG A 57 21.44 13.37 -12.63
CA ARG A 57 21.78 13.34 -11.20
C ARG A 57 22.66 14.55 -10.86
N PRO A 58 22.25 15.41 -9.91
CA PRO A 58 23.02 16.63 -9.60
C PRO A 58 24.41 16.36 -9.01
N SER A 59 24.55 15.32 -8.20
CA SER A 59 25.84 14.87 -7.67
C SER A 59 25.78 13.42 -7.18
N PRO A 60 26.92 12.75 -6.89
CA PRO A 60 26.94 11.37 -6.41
C PRO A 60 26.20 11.12 -5.08
N VAL A 61 25.90 12.17 -4.32
CA VAL A 61 25.15 12.11 -3.04
C VAL A 61 23.67 12.45 -3.19
N HIS A 62 23.19 12.63 -4.43
CA HIS A 62 21.76 12.77 -4.70
C HIS A 62 21.16 11.44 -5.13
N TYR A 63 20.04 11.08 -4.54
CA TYR A 63 19.28 9.87 -4.83
C TYR A 63 17.83 10.21 -5.13
N ARG A 64 17.18 9.43 -5.99
CA ARG A 64 15.76 9.61 -6.30
C ARG A 64 14.92 9.30 -5.06
N GLY A 65 14.12 10.26 -4.64
CA GLY A 65 13.04 10.09 -3.68
C GLY A 65 11.68 10.36 -4.33
N ILE A 66 10.61 10.02 -3.60
CA ILE A 66 9.22 10.28 -4.01
C ILE A 66 8.61 11.23 -3.00
N PHE A 67 8.10 12.36 -3.48
CA PHE A 67 7.50 13.40 -2.65
C PHE A 67 6.01 13.52 -2.94
N PHE A 68 5.19 13.40 -1.90
CA PHE A 68 3.75 13.67 -1.92
C PHE A 68 3.54 15.04 -1.28
N ALA A 69 3.43 16.06 -2.12
CA ALA A 69 3.10 17.41 -1.66
C ALA A 69 1.62 17.49 -1.23
N GLU A 70 1.35 18.42 -0.32
CA GLU A 70 0.03 18.61 0.29
C GLU A 70 -1.01 19.11 -0.73
N ASP A 71 -0.61 20.05 -1.59
CA ASP A 71 -1.49 20.78 -2.49
C ASP A 71 -1.38 20.37 -3.96
N GLU A 72 -0.44 19.47 -4.30
CA GLU A 72 -0.22 18.98 -5.66
C GLU A 72 -1.04 17.72 -5.98
N GLU A 73 -1.56 17.66 -7.20
CA GLU A 73 -2.41 16.56 -7.66
C GLU A 73 -1.63 15.28 -8.02
N LYS A 74 -0.31 15.34 -8.09
CA LYS A 74 0.56 14.21 -8.41
C LYS A 74 1.73 14.19 -7.43
N PRO A 75 2.24 13.01 -7.06
CA PRO A 75 3.55 12.95 -6.44
C PRO A 75 4.61 13.42 -7.43
N ARG A 76 5.81 13.73 -6.93
CA ARG A 76 6.98 14.06 -7.72
C ARG A 76 8.12 13.12 -7.40
N ILE A 77 8.94 12.82 -8.40
CA ILE A 77 10.29 12.32 -8.14
C ILE A 77 11.15 13.53 -7.84
N VAL A 78 12.04 13.42 -6.86
CA VAL A 78 12.92 14.49 -6.43
C VAL A 78 14.33 13.94 -6.25
N TRP A 79 15.34 14.78 -6.49
CA TRP A 79 16.71 14.48 -6.11
C TRP A 79 16.90 14.84 -4.63
N VAL A 80 17.08 13.84 -3.79
CA VAL A 80 17.28 13.97 -2.36
C VAL A 80 18.77 13.91 -2.06
N HIS A 81 19.31 14.94 -1.43
CA HIS A 81 20.70 14.93 -0.98
C HIS A 81 20.82 14.14 0.32
N ILE A 82 21.49 12.98 0.26
CA ILE A 82 21.67 12.05 1.38
C ILE A 82 23.16 11.84 1.62
N ARG A 83 23.64 12.14 2.82
CA ARG A 83 25.04 11.93 3.22
C ARG A 83 25.13 11.14 4.51
N ARG A 84 26.21 10.39 4.69
CA ARG A 84 26.52 9.77 5.98
C ARG A 84 27.12 10.83 6.91
N GLY A 85 26.53 10.98 8.10
CA GLY A 85 27.01 11.85 9.18
C GLY A 85 28.21 11.24 9.91
N LEU A 86 28.81 12.01 10.81
CA LEU A 86 29.95 11.58 11.62
C LEU A 86 29.56 10.51 12.66
N ASP A 87 28.29 10.50 13.06
CA ASP A 87 27.64 9.48 13.89
C ASP A 87 27.36 8.18 13.14
N GLY A 88 27.64 8.14 11.83
CA GLY A 88 27.37 6.98 10.97
C GLY A 88 25.93 6.93 10.46
N GLU A 89 25.06 7.86 10.87
CA GLU A 89 23.66 7.93 10.46
C GLU A 89 23.49 8.68 9.13
N PHE A 90 22.42 8.40 8.39
CA PHE A 90 22.14 9.13 7.15
C PHE A 90 21.43 10.44 7.42
N GLN A 91 22.06 11.55 7.02
CA GLN A 91 21.49 12.89 7.04
C GLN A 91 20.83 13.19 5.69
N VAL A 92 19.54 13.53 5.74
CA VAL A 92 18.72 13.89 4.57
C VAL A 92 18.48 15.39 4.56
N ASN A 93 18.92 16.08 3.50
CA ASN A 93 18.63 17.49 3.33
C ASN A 93 17.25 17.67 2.66
N ILE A 94 16.23 17.88 3.48
CA ILE A 94 14.83 18.03 3.03
C ILE A 94 14.47 19.47 2.63
N LEU A 95 15.22 20.48 3.07
CA LEU A 95 14.89 21.90 2.89
C LEU A 95 14.69 22.31 1.41
N PRO A 96 15.47 21.81 0.42
CA PRO A 96 15.24 22.11 -0.99
C PRO A 96 13.92 21.55 -1.54
N ILE A 97 13.32 20.56 -0.86
CA ILE A 97 12.10 19.86 -1.29
C ILE A 97 10.89 20.41 -0.53
N LEU A 98 11.04 20.68 0.77
CA LEU A 98 9.99 21.14 1.67
C LEU A 98 10.51 22.32 2.50
N ALA A 99 9.92 23.50 2.26
CA ALA A 99 10.33 24.75 2.90
C ALA A 99 10.17 24.74 4.43
N ASN A 100 9.22 23.98 4.97
CA ASN A 100 8.98 23.84 6.40
C ASN A 100 9.01 22.36 6.82
N PRO A 101 10.16 21.84 7.29
CA PRO A 101 10.28 20.47 7.77
C PRO A 101 9.99 20.30 9.26
N VAL A 102 9.55 21.35 9.97
CA VAL A 102 9.28 21.28 11.42
C VAL A 102 8.26 20.17 11.71
N GLY A 103 8.57 19.30 12.66
CA GLY A 103 7.68 18.20 13.06
C GLY A 103 7.69 16.98 12.13
N MET A 104 8.56 16.95 11.12
CA MET A 104 8.81 15.74 10.32
C MET A 104 9.45 14.65 11.19
N GLN A 105 8.84 13.46 11.20
CA GLN A 105 9.43 12.24 11.72
C GLN A 105 9.67 11.27 10.58
N VAL A 106 10.76 10.49 10.67
CA VAL A 106 11.08 9.44 9.71
C VAL A 106 10.67 8.09 10.29
N ARG A 107 10.00 7.25 9.51
CA ARG A 107 9.77 5.84 9.84
C ARG A 107 10.21 4.93 8.70
N LYS A 108 10.62 3.70 9.05
CA LYS A 108 10.74 2.61 8.08
C LYS A 108 9.34 2.32 7.56
N GLU A 109 9.13 2.57 6.28
CA GLU A 109 7.82 2.47 5.66
C GLU A 109 7.61 1.10 5.04
N VAL A 110 8.58 0.63 4.24
CA VAL A 110 8.50 -0.65 3.53
C VAL A 110 9.84 -1.35 3.51
N GLU A 111 9.89 -2.57 4.01
CA GLU A 111 11.04 -3.49 3.91
C GLU A 111 10.63 -4.79 3.20
N ILE A 112 9.38 -5.20 3.39
CA ILE A 112 8.77 -6.38 2.77
C ILE A 112 7.51 -5.94 2.05
N SER A 113 7.34 -6.37 0.81
CA SER A 113 6.06 -6.27 0.13
C SER A 113 5.12 -7.32 0.69
N VAL A 114 4.20 -6.93 1.58
CA VAL A 114 3.20 -7.84 2.17
C VAL A 114 2.35 -8.52 1.09
N LEU A 115 1.92 -7.75 0.08
CA LEU A 115 1.10 -8.28 -1.02
C LEU A 115 1.85 -9.31 -1.88
N LEU A 116 3.14 -9.10 -2.12
CA LEU A 116 3.95 -9.95 -2.98
C LEU A 116 4.76 -10.99 -2.20
N LYS A 117 4.69 -10.95 -0.86
CA LYS A 117 5.40 -11.82 0.07
C LYS A 117 6.90 -11.93 -0.22
N ARG A 118 7.54 -10.81 -0.53
CA ARG A 118 8.98 -10.74 -0.83
C ARG A 118 9.65 -9.52 -0.19
N PRO A 119 10.91 -9.65 0.26
CA PRO A 119 11.71 -8.49 0.68
C PRO A 119 11.98 -7.57 -0.51
N LEU A 120 12.17 -6.29 -0.22
CA LEU A 120 12.74 -5.34 -1.18
C LEU A 120 14.27 -5.42 -1.13
N ASP A 121 14.93 -4.97 -2.19
CA ASP A 121 16.40 -4.84 -2.22
C ASP A 121 16.91 -3.67 -1.35
N LYS A 122 16.00 -2.80 -0.93
CA LYS A 122 16.23 -1.63 -0.08
C LYS A 122 15.03 -1.40 0.83
N VAL A 123 15.26 -0.74 1.97
CA VAL A 123 14.19 -0.25 2.83
C VAL A 123 13.77 1.13 2.33
N ILE A 124 12.47 1.32 2.16
CA ILE A 124 11.89 2.63 1.89
C ILE A 124 11.58 3.28 3.23
N LEU A 125 12.22 4.42 3.52
CA LEU A 125 11.90 5.27 4.66
C LEU A 125 10.99 6.41 4.19
N THR A 126 10.09 6.85 5.06
CA THR A 126 9.21 7.99 4.78
C THR A 126 9.22 8.99 5.92
N ALA A 127 9.51 10.24 5.59
CA ALA A 127 9.35 11.40 6.45
C ALA A 127 7.92 11.94 6.34
N PHE A 128 7.25 12.19 7.47
CA PHE A 128 5.88 12.72 7.54
C PHE A 128 5.63 13.48 8.86
N ARG A 129 4.53 14.26 8.97
CA ARG A 129 4.16 14.97 10.22
C ARG A 129 3.44 14.01 11.16
N ASP A 130 3.91 13.87 12.40
CA ASP A 130 3.26 12.99 13.38
C ASP A 130 1.85 13.49 13.78
N ARG A 131 0.97 12.56 14.15
CA ARG A 131 -0.45 12.82 14.42
C ARG A 131 -0.76 13.40 15.81
N ILE A 132 0.24 13.90 16.52
CA ILE A 132 0.10 14.33 17.92
C ILE A 132 -0.13 15.86 18.05
N GLN A 133 -0.06 16.63 16.95
CA GLN A 133 -0.23 18.11 16.96
C GLN A 133 -1.38 18.60 16.06
N GLU A 134 -2.13 19.61 16.52
CA GLU A 134 -3.38 20.15 15.92
C GLU A 134 -3.33 20.59 14.42
N THR A 135 -2.17 20.58 13.75
CA THR A 135 -2.04 20.97 12.34
C THR A 135 -1.30 19.90 11.51
N HIS A 136 -2.00 18.82 11.17
CA HIS A 136 -1.46 17.75 10.31
C HIS A 136 -1.35 18.13 8.83
N GLY A 137 -1.78 19.34 8.46
CA GLY A 137 -1.98 19.72 7.06
C GLY A 137 -3.20 19.05 6.43
N GLN A 138 -3.51 19.43 5.20
CA GLN A 138 -4.50 18.82 4.33
C GLN A 138 -4.04 17.44 3.86
N PRO A 139 -4.96 16.54 3.50
CA PRO A 139 -4.59 15.32 2.80
C PRO A 139 -3.86 15.65 1.48
N PRO A 140 -2.74 14.97 1.16
CA PRO A 140 -2.09 15.11 -0.14
C PRO A 140 -3.10 14.78 -1.24
N LYS A 141 -3.43 15.76 -2.09
CA LYS A 141 -4.40 15.56 -3.20
C LYS A 141 -3.99 14.41 -4.11
N SER A 142 -2.68 14.23 -4.28
CA SER A 142 -2.11 13.08 -5.00
C SER A 142 -2.56 11.72 -4.45
N LEU A 143 -2.65 11.56 -3.13
CA LEU A 143 -3.14 10.32 -2.50
C LEU A 143 -4.65 10.16 -2.67
N GLU A 144 -5.43 11.23 -2.53
CA GLU A 144 -6.89 11.19 -2.78
C GLU A 144 -7.23 10.79 -4.22
N LYS A 145 -6.40 11.21 -5.19
CA LYS A 145 -6.53 10.80 -6.59
C LYS A 145 -6.18 9.33 -6.82
N ILE A 146 -5.30 8.77 -6.00
CA ILE A 146 -4.98 7.34 -6.04
C ILE A 146 -6.16 6.56 -5.49
N ASP A 147 -6.56 6.87 -4.25
CA ASP A 147 -7.77 6.38 -3.59
C ASP A 147 -8.23 7.43 -2.56
N LYS A 148 -9.51 7.80 -2.59
CA LYS A 148 -10.07 8.83 -1.70
C LYS A 148 -9.84 8.49 -0.22
N GLU A 149 -9.96 7.21 0.11
CA GLU A 149 -9.74 6.64 1.44
C GLU A 149 -8.36 6.98 2.03
N LEU A 150 -7.31 7.09 1.21
CA LEU A 150 -5.97 7.42 1.69
C LEU A 150 -5.91 8.83 2.28
N GLY A 151 -6.69 9.76 1.73
CA GLY A 151 -6.86 11.10 2.27
C GLY A 151 -7.62 11.14 3.59
N GLU A 152 -8.21 10.05 4.08
CA GLU A 152 -8.86 10.04 5.40
C GLU A 152 -7.83 9.91 6.52
N ILE A 153 -6.70 9.24 6.25
CA ILE A 153 -5.69 8.93 7.27
C ILE A 153 -4.34 9.62 6.98
N MET A 154 -3.98 9.86 5.73
CA MET A 154 -2.69 10.49 5.39
C MET A 154 -2.88 12.00 5.27
N ARG A 155 -2.09 12.77 6.03
CA ARG A 155 -2.18 14.23 6.10
C ARG A 155 -0.79 14.85 6.01
N GLY A 156 -0.70 16.00 5.35
CA GLY A 156 0.52 16.79 5.22
C GLY A 156 1.53 16.20 4.23
N PRO A 157 2.66 16.89 4.01
CA PRO A 157 3.66 16.49 3.05
C PRO A 157 4.38 15.21 3.48
N MET A 158 4.75 14.37 2.52
CA MET A 158 5.50 13.14 2.77
C MET A 158 6.67 12.99 1.80
N LEU A 159 7.86 12.68 2.31
CA LEU A 159 9.04 12.40 1.49
C LEU A 159 9.53 10.98 1.75
N SER A 160 9.55 10.16 0.71
CA SER A 160 10.11 8.80 0.76
C SER A 160 11.47 8.72 0.08
N TYR A 161 12.40 7.96 0.65
CA TYR A 161 13.74 7.70 0.12
C TYR A 161 14.23 6.29 0.49
N GLY A 162 15.19 5.75 -0.26
CA GLY A 162 15.66 4.38 -0.09
C GLY A 162 17.01 4.28 0.61
N ILE A 163 17.18 3.28 1.47
CA ILE A 163 18.46 2.89 2.09
C ILE A 163 18.61 1.37 1.98
N GLU A 164 19.75 0.89 1.50
CA GLU A 164 20.13 -0.53 1.56
C GLU A 164 20.62 -0.88 2.97
N TYR A 165 20.30 -2.10 3.42
CA TYR A 165 20.67 -2.61 4.74
C TYR A 165 21.52 -3.87 4.58
N VAL A 166 22.55 -3.98 5.42
CA VAL A 166 23.41 -5.18 5.54
C VAL A 166 23.51 -5.53 7.02
N ASN A 167 23.11 -6.76 7.37
CA ASN A 167 23.07 -7.24 8.77
C ASN A 167 22.32 -6.27 9.70
N ASP A 168 21.11 -5.88 9.30
CA ASP A 168 20.21 -4.93 10.00
C ASP A 168 20.78 -3.52 10.23
N LYS A 169 21.92 -3.20 9.61
CA LYS A 169 22.53 -1.87 9.68
C LYS A 169 22.39 -1.14 8.35
N PRO A 170 22.13 0.18 8.37
CA PRO A 170 22.06 0.97 7.15
C PRO A 170 23.45 1.00 6.49
N ASP A 171 23.52 0.64 5.20
CA ASP A 171 24.76 0.51 4.44
C ASP A 171 24.99 1.73 3.54
N LYS A 172 24.13 1.92 2.53
CA LYS A 172 24.20 3.03 1.56
C LYS A 172 22.82 3.49 1.11
N PRO A 173 22.67 4.75 0.67
CA PRO A 173 21.41 5.20 0.08
C PRO A 173 21.15 4.55 -1.27
N ALA A 174 19.88 4.46 -1.63
CA ALA A 174 19.43 3.86 -2.89
C ALA A 174 18.35 4.71 -3.55
N ASP A 175 18.34 4.68 -4.88
CA ASP A 175 17.32 5.36 -5.67
C ASP A 175 15.98 4.66 -5.57
N LEU A 176 14.91 5.45 -5.45
CA LEU A 176 13.55 4.98 -5.67
C LEU A 176 13.14 5.09 -7.14
N ASP A 177 12.34 4.12 -7.59
CA ASP A 177 11.74 4.10 -8.92
C ASP A 177 10.22 3.86 -8.90
N LEU A 178 9.65 3.45 -10.04
CA LEU A 178 8.21 3.23 -10.17
C LEU A 178 7.74 1.93 -9.52
N GLU A 179 8.61 0.93 -9.35
CA GLU A 179 8.32 -0.26 -8.53
C GLU A 179 8.25 0.14 -7.05
N ASP A 180 9.11 1.05 -6.60
CA ASP A 180 9.05 1.58 -5.23
C ASP A 180 7.79 2.44 -4.98
N LEU A 181 7.35 3.23 -5.96
CA LEU A 181 6.04 3.92 -5.88
C LEU A 181 4.91 2.91 -5.65
N ARG A 182 4.95 1.78 -6.36
CA ARG A 182 3.94 0.72 -6.21
C ARG A 182 3.93 0.17 -4.79
N HIS A 183 5.10 -0.14 -4.25
CA HIS A 183 5.26 -0.67 -2.90
C HIS A 183 4.81 0.32 -1.83
N LEU A 184 5.14 1.61 -1.98
CA LEU A 184 4.65 2.68 -1.10
C LEU A 184 3.13 2.75 -1.06
N VAL A 185 2.48 2.82 -2.23
CA VAL A 185 1.01 2.91 -2.28
C VAL A 185 0.35 1.66 -1.72
N ASP A 186 0.90 0.47 -1.99
CA ASP A 186 0.39 -0.76 -1.38
C ASP A 186 0.46 -0.72 0.14
N ASN A 187 1.56 -0.22 0.69
CA ASN A 187 1.71 -0.06 2.13
C ASN A 187 0.71 0.94 2.72
N PHE A 188 0.50 2.09 2.06
CA PHE A 188 -0.48 3.08 2.51
C PHE A 188 -1.90 2.52 2.54
N ARG A 189 -2.28 1.71 1.54
CA ARG A 189 -3.58 1.04 1.51
C ARG A 189 -3.73 0.00 2.62
N ILE A 190 -2.67 -0.76 2.92
CA ILE A 190 -2.66 -1.70 4.06
C ILE A 190 -2.80 -0.95 5.39
N LYS A 191 -2.10 0.18 5.56
CA LYS A 191 -2.23 1.03 6.76
C LYS A 191 -3.65 1.57 6.94
N TYR A 192 -4.29 1.99 5.86
CA TYR A 192 -5.71 2.36 5.88
C TYR A 192 -6.57 1.21 6.38
N ASP A 193 -6.48 0.05 5.73
CA ASP A 193 -7.30 -1.11 6.10
C ASP A 193 -7.07 -1.54 7.56
N ASN A 194 -5.82 -1.52 8.04
CA ASN A 194 -5.50 -1.84 9.43
C ASN A 194 -6.09 -0.81 10.42
N THR A 195 -6.05 0.47 10.08
CA THR A 195 -6.65 1.54 10.90
C THR A 195 -8.16 1.34 11.00
N VAL A 196 -8.82 1.10 9.86
CA VAL A 196 -10.26 0.87 9.78
C VAL A 196 -10.66 -0.40 10.55
N ARG A 197 -9.90 -1.48 10.39
CA ARG A 197 -10.13 -2.75 11.12
C ARG A 197 -10.00 -2.59 12.62
N ALA A 198 -8.99 -1.85 13.10
CA ALA A 198 -8.81 -1.59 14.53
C ALA A 198 -10.01 -0.82 15.11
N TYR A 199 -10.42 0.25 14.43
CA TYR A 199 -11.58 1.05 14.83
C TYR A 199 -12.88 0.24 14.90
N TYR A 200 -13.19 -0.54 13.87
CA TYR A 200 -14.38 -1.40 13.89
C TYR A 200 -14.26 -2.57 14.88
N GLY A 201 -13.05 -3.07 15.11
CA GLY A 201 -12.77 -4.08 16.13
C GLY A 201 -13.20 -3.60 17.52
N GLU A 202 -12.85 -2.37 17.89
CA GLU A 202 -13.25 -1.76 19.18
C GLU A 202 -14.78 -1.64 19.31
N ILE A 203 -15.46 -1.14 18.27
CA ILE A 203 -16.92 -0.98 18.24
C ILE A 203 -17.65 -2.33 18.29
N SER A 204 -17.06 -3.36 17.68
CA SER A 204 -17.69 -4.67 17.50
C SER A 204 -17.80 -5.52 18.76
N SER A 205 -17.14 -5.13 19.86
CA SER A 205 -17.10 -5.87 21.12
C SER A 205 -18.47 -6.09 21.80
N GLN A 206 -19.51 -5.35 21.39
CA GLN A 206 -20.88 -5.45 21.93
C GLN A 206 -21.91 -6.00 20.92
N GLY A 207 -21.47 -6.55 19.79
CA GLY A 207 -22.33 -6.98 18.69
C GLY A 207 -22.89 -8.41 18.77
N SER A 208 -23.43 -8.89 17.65
CA SER A 208 -23.88 -10.28 17.50
C SER A 208 -22.73 -11.20 17.08
N ARG A 209 -22.75 -12.45 17.55
CA ARG A 209 -21.80 -13.48 17.12
C ARG A 209 -22.15 -13.93 15.71
N CYS A 210 -21.16 -13.95 14.83
CA CYS A 210 -21.31 -14.38 13.45
C CYS A 210 -20.04 -15.10 12.96
N VAL A 211 -20.13 -15.72 11.79
CA VAL A 211 -18.97 -16.32 11.12
C VAL A 211 -18.56 -15.41 9.98
N ARG A 212 -17.34 -14.88 10.03
CA ARG A 212 -16.72 -14.21 8.89
C ARG A 212 -16.19 -15.26 7.91
N VAL A 213 -16.55 -15.11 6.64
CA VAL A 213 -15.96 -15.85 5.53
C VAL A 213 -15.00 -14.91 4.79
N SER A 214 -13.72 -15.23 4.87
CA SER A 214 -12.64 -14.36 4.37
C SER A 214 -12.34 -14.68 2.90
N CYS A 215 -12.29 -13.64 2.07
CA CYS A 215 -11.82 -13.82 0.70
C CYS A 215 -10.31 -14.06 0.63
N VAL A 216 -9.82 -14.49 -0.54
CA VAL A 216 -8.39 -14.73 -0.80
C VAL A 216 -7.54 -13.50 -0.48
N GLY A 217 -8.02 -12.30 -0.78
CA GLY A 217 -7.33 -11.06 -0.43
C GLY A 217 -7.10 -10.92 1.08
N ASP A 218 -8.13 -11.17 1.88
CA ASP A 218 -8.02 -11.08 3.34
C ASP A 218 -7.08 -12.14 3.94
N GLN A 219 -7.14 -13.36 3.40
CA GLN A 219 -6.25 -14.45 3.80
C GLN A 219 -4.79 -14.12 3.49
N ILE A 220 -4.53 -13.53 2.32
CA ILE A 220 -3.16 -13.23 1.88
C ILE A 220 -2.59 -11.99 2.57
N VAL A 221 -3.38 -10.92 2.67
CA VAL A 221 -2.90 -9.60 3.13
C VAL A 221 -2.91 -9.49 4.65
N PHE A 222 -3.95 -10.02 5.30
CA PHE A 222 -4.14 -9.91 6.75
C PHE A 222 -3.94 -11.23 7.49
N GLY A 223 -3.63 -12.33 6.79
CA GLY A 223 -3.51 -13.65 7.40
C GLY A 223 -4.82 -14.17 7.98
N ALA A 224 -5.96 -13.66 7.54
CA ALA A 224 -7.26 -14.04 8.08
C ALA A 224 -7.56 -15.53 7.77
N PRO A 225 -8.10 -16.31 8.71
CA PRO A 225 -8.61 -17.65 8.42
C PRO A 225 -9.75 -17.59 7.39
N GLU A 226 -9.95 -18.66 6.61
CA GLU A 226 -11.07 -18.76 5.67
C GLU A 226 -12.42 -18.60 6.39
N PHE A 227 -12.55 -19.21 7.58
CA PHE A 227 -13.70 -19.09 8.47
C PHE A 227 -13.26 -18.67 9.85
N GLU A 228 -13.92 -17.66 10.42
CA GLU A 228 -13.58 -17.16 11.75
C GLU A 228 -14.84 -16.73 12.50
N ALA A 229 -14.94 -17.14 13.77
CA ALA A 229 -15.98 -16.64 14.66
C ALA A 229 -15.63 -15.22 15.10
N ILE A 230 -16.50 -14.26 14.82
CA ILE A 230 -16.32 -12.86 15.20
C ILE A 230 -17.58 -12.34 15.91
N THR A 231 -17.41 -11.25 16.66
CA THR A 231 -18.53 -10.42 17.10
C THR A 231 -18.58 -9.20 16.20
N THR A 232 -19.76 -8.81 15.71
CA THR A 232 -19.89 -7.62 14.86
C THR A 232 -21.18 -6.85 15.09
N HIS A 233 -21.15 -5.55 14.84
CA HIS A 233 -22.30 -4.68 15.06
C HIS A 233 -23.46 -5.04 14.14
N THR A 234 -24.69 -5.06 14.67
CA THR A 234 -25.90 -5.49 13.95
C THR A 234 -26.23 -4.63 12.73
N GLY A 235 -25.72 -3.40 12.68
CA GLY A 235 -25.84 -2.48 11.53
C GLY A 235 -25.20 -2.99 10.23
N LEU A 236 -24.38 -4.05 10.26
CA LEU A 236 -23.95 -4.74 9.04
C LEU A 236 -25.07 -5.57 8.38
N PHE A 237 -26.06 -5.99 9.16
CA PHE A 237 -27.16 -6.85 8.72
C PHE A 237 -28.44 -6.07 8.36
N THR A 238 -28.29 -4.85 7.83
CA THR A 238 -29.43 -4.06 7.34
C THR A 238 -30.01 -4.66 6.06
N PRO A 239 -31.29 -4.39 5.72
CA PRO A 239 -31.90 -4.91 4.49
C PRO A 239 -31.15 -4.56 3.19
N THR A 240 -30.36 -3.49 3.19
CA THR A 240 -29.53 -3.07 2.05
C THR A 240 -28.24 -3.88 1.90
N ASN A 241 -27.73 -4.42 3.01
CA ASN A 241 -26.43 -5.12 3.06
C ASN A 241 -26.57 -6.62 3.29
N ALA A 242 -27.75 -7.07 3.71
CA ALA A 242 -28.04 -8.44 4.08
C ALA A 242 -28.95 -9.16 3.05
N THR A 243 -28.65 -10.43 2.80
CA THR A 243 -29.49 -11.35 2.03
C THR A 243 -29.78 -12.58 2.90
N VAL A 244 -31.03 -13.03 2.91
CA VAL A 244 -31.41 -14.27 3.61
C VAL A 244 -31.28 -15.45 2.66
N ILE A 245 -30.53 -16.49 3.05
CA ILE A 245 -30.31 -17.69 2.22
C ILE A 245 -31.24 -18.82 2.67
N TYR A 246 -31.99 -19.41 1.72
CA TYR A 246 -33.16 -20.24 2.04
C TYR A 246 -33.22 -21.74 1.65
N PRO A 247 -32.22 -22.42 1.07
CA PRO A 247 -32.37 -23.88 0.85
C PRO A 247 -31.90 -24.77 2.02
N VAL A 248 -30.60 -24.72 2.37
CA VAL A 248 -29.99 -25.67 3.33
C VAL A 248 -30.31 -25.32 4.78
N ALA A 249 -30.31 -24.03 5.11
CA ALA A 249 -30.61 -23.56 6.46
C ALA A 249 -32.03 -23.95 6.91
N LYS A 250 -33.01 -23.87 5.99
CA LYS A 250 -34.40 -24.23 6.25
C LYS A 250 -34.57 -25.70 6.62
N ALA A 251 -33.83 -26.61 5.97
CA ALA A 251 -33.86 -28.04 6.29
C ALA A 251 -33.32 -28.34 7.69
N LEU A 252 -32.48 -27.46 8.23
CA LEU A 252 -31.92 -27.55 9.59
C LEU A 252 -32.70 -26.72 10.61
N GLY A 253 -33.81 -26.06 10.23
CA GLY A 253 -34.55 -25.15 11.10
C GLY A 253 -33.80 -23.85 11.44
N LEU A 254 -32.76 -23.50 10.70
CA LEU A 254 -31.92 -22.32 10.92
C LEU A 254 -32.30 -21.18 9.96
N LYS A 255 -32.19 -19.94 10.43
CA LYS A 255 -32.25 -18.74 9.58
C LYS A 255 -30.86 -18.14 9.46
N LEU A 256 -30.32 -18.16 8.24
CA LEU A 256 -29.01 -17.59 7.92
C LEU A 256 -29.15 -16.24 7.24
N ILE A 257 -28.54 -15.22 7.84
CA ILE A 257 -28.45 -13.87 7.31
C ILE A 257 -27.01 -13.64 6.84
N LEU A 258 -26.82 -13.38 5.56
CA LEU A 258 -25.53 -13.09 4.95
C LEU A 258 -25.39 -11.60 4.70
N ALA A 259 -24.38 -10.96 5.29
CA ALA A 259 -24.06 -9.56 5.03
C ALA A 259 -22.74 -9.45 4.27
N LYS A 260 -22.75 -8.80 3.10
CA LYS A 260 -21.53 -8.64 2.29
C LYS A 260 -20.61 -7.60 2.95
N SER A 261 -19.35 -7.96 3.12
CA SER A 261 -18.33 -7.02 3.60
C SER A 261 -17.71 -6.27 2.42
N PRO A 262 -17.42 -4.96 2.54
CA PRO A 262 -16.74 -4.21 1.50
C PRO A 262 -15.33 -4.77 1.26
N SER A 263 -14.84 -4.65 0.03
CA SER A 263 -13.46 -5.06 -0.28
C SER A 263 -12.45 -4.11 0.34
N ALA A 264 -11.43 -4.68 0.99
CA ALA A 264 -10.32 -3.91 1.55
C ALA A 264 -9.57 -3.17 0.43
N LEU A 265 -9.06 -1.99 0.75
CA LEU A 265 -8.41 -1.11 -0.21
C LEU A 265 -7.10 -1.72 -0.77
N SER A 266 -6.34 -2.39 0.10
CA SER A 266 -5.04 -3.01 -0.18
C SER A 266 -5.06 -4.04 -1.31
N TRP A 267 -6.13 -4.82 -1.42
CA TRP A 267 -6.28 -5.85 -2.45
C TRP A 267 -7.38 -5.58 -3.47
N ARG A 268 -8.05 -4.42 -3.41
CA ARG A 268 -9.10 -4.04 -4.36
C ARG A 268 -8.58 -4.13 -5.80
N GLY A 269 -9.25 -4.93 -6.63
CA GLY A 269 -8.87 -5.15 -8.04
C GLY A 269 -7.58 -5.96 -8.25
N ARG A 270 -6.95 -6.48 -7.20
CA ARG A 270 -5.76 -7.34 -7.30
C ARG A 270 -6.14 -8.76 -7.70
N ARG A 271 -5.16 -9.45 -8.26
CA ARG A 271 -5.21 -10.90 -8.50
C ARG A 271 -4.05 -11.58 -7.81
N PHE A 272 -4.32 -12.72 -7.19
CA PHE A 272 -3.34 -13.60 -6.59
C PHE A 272 -3.44 -14.95 -7.32
N ASP A 273 -2.31 -15.40 -7.88
CA ASP A 273 -2.23 -16.63 -8.69
C ASP A 273 -3.33 -16.73 -9.78
N GLY A 274 -3.57 -15.61 -10.46
CA GLY A 274 -4.58 -15.48 -11.52
C GLY A 274 -6.03 -15.31 -11.03
N LYS A 275 -6.33 -15.61 -9.77
CA LYS A 275 -7.66 -15.44 -9.17
C LYS A 275 -7.85 -14.02 -8.67
N LEU A 276 -9.05 -13.46 -8.86
CA LEU A 276 -9.39 -12.15 -8.30
C LEU A 276 -9.36 -12.23 -6.77
N ALA A 277 -8.80 -11.22 -6.09
CA ALA A 277 -8.72 -11.19 -4.64
C ALA A 277 -10.11 -11.30 -3.97
N SER A 278 -11.15 -10.75 -4.62
CA SER A 278 -12.56 -10.85 -4.24
C SER A 278 -13.28 -12.09 -4.80
N GLY A 279 -12.56 -13.01 -5.44
CA GLY A 279 -13.14 -14.16 -6.16
C GLY A 279 -13.76 -15.21 -5.24
N ALA A 280 -13.38 -15.24 -3.96
CA ALA A 280 -14.09 -15.96 -2.91
C ALA A 280 -15.03 -14.99 -2.17
N PRO A 281 -16.21 -15.45 -1.75
CA PRO A 281 -17.20 -14.55 -1.22
C PRO A 281 -16.77 -14.02 0.16
N HIS A 282 -16.84 -12.69 0.33
CA HIS A 282 -16.45 -11.99 1.55
C HIS A 282 -17.69 -11.49 2.28
N PHE A 283 -18.06 -12.16 3.37
CA PHE A 283 -19.29 -11.85 4.09
C PHE A 283 -19.24 -12.28 5.54
N ASN A 284 -20.17 -11.74 6.33
CA ASN A 284 -20.47 -12.19 7.68
C ASN A 284 -21.78 -12.98 7.68
N LEU A 285 -21.80 -14.13 8.34
CA LEU A 285 -22.94 -15.02 8.44
C LEU A 285 -23.47 -15.02 9.88
N LEU A 286 -24.69 -14.52 10.05
CA LEU A 286 -25.41 -14.54 11.32
C LEU A 286 -26.45 -15.66 11.31
N VAL A 287 -26.46 -16.46 12.37
CA VAL A 287 -27.55 -17.40 12.68
C VAL A 287 -28.52 -16.67 13.61
N SER A 288 -29.76 -16.46 13.16
CA SER A 288 -30.81 -15.78 13.93
C SER A 288 -31.89 -16.74 14.39
#